data_AF-A0A9N9A905-F1
#
_entry.id   AF-A0A9N9A905-F1
#
_cell.length_a   1.000
_cell.length_b   1.000
_cell.length_c   1.000
_cell.angle_alpha   90.00
_cell.angle_beta   90.00
_cell.angle_gamma   90.00
#
_symmetry.space_group_name_H-M   'P 1'
#
loop_
_entity.id
_entity.type
_entity.pdbx_description
1 polymer ?
#
loop_
_entity_poly.entity_id
_entity_poly.type
_entity_poly.pdbx_seq_one_letter_code
_entity_poly.pdbx_strand_id
1 'polypeptide(L)'
;AFLTYLGFNSIFNQDVLQIRAYALMNVGGYVYTMIQMFEVKIPVEFARKACLTQIDSKILENDLPQFISYTCFAMLTSYLSFKIYPSFGIEYYFRKKIGQDEILLPLLKRRHILKILLKFTAFFSTVHSILFIYTSLKFIMNKNYLLVFVNLVYLFVSALSIKLTHIAFISMDNETVHEMLYFINLWIIVLFYNISLCAIGVMYILENGWYFSCLYTFVYFSVSFASFMCAWHVKNDFGKGLKEANIQSIVIDDDEGQQSSS
;
A
#
# COMPACT_ATOMS: atom_id res chain seq x y z
N ALA A 1 12.25 1.51 4.67
CA ALA A 1 12.05 1.91 6.08
C ALA A 1 10.60 1.71 6.54
N PHE A 2 9.60 2.43 6.02
CA PHE A 2 8.20 2.28 6.49
C PHE A 2 7.56 0.91 6.18
N LEU A 3 7.65 0.43 4.94
CA LEU A 3 7.20 -0.94 4.57
C LEU A 3 7.94 -2.02 5.36
N THR A 4 9.20 -1.79 5.67
CA THR A 4 10.02 -2.67 6.50
C THR A 4 9.52 -2.71 7.94
N TYR A 5 9.23 -1.55 8.54
CA TYR A 5 8.66 -1.44 9.88
C TYR A 5 7.31 -2.16 9.98
N LEU A 6 6.43 -1.96 8.98
CA LEU A 6 5.16 -2.68 8.91
C LEU A 6 5.35 -4.19 8.75
N GLY A 7 6.34 -4.61 7.95
CA GLY A 7 6.75 -6.01 7.82
C GLY A 7 7.18 -6.62 9.15
N PHE A 8 8.06 -5.94 9.89
CA PHE A 8 8.50 -6.39 11.22
C PHE A 8 7.35 -6.42 12.23
N ASN A 9 6.52 -5.37 12.28
CA ASN A 9 5.35 -5.33 13.17
C ASN A 9 4.39 -6.50 12.90
N SER A 10 4.19 -6.89 11.64
CA SER A 10 3.39 -8.06 11.29
C SER A 10 4.06 -9.40 11.58
N ILE A 11 5.39 -9.46 11.57
CA ILE A 11 6.14 -10.63 12.04
C ILE A 11 5.93 -10.81 13.55
N PHE A 12 6.04 -9.74 14.33
CA PHE A 12 5.82 -9.79 15.78
C PHE A 12 4.37 -10.15 16.15
N ASN A 13 3.40 -9.67 15.37
CA ASN A 13 1.98 -10.01 15.58
C ASN A 13 1.54 -11.30 14.88
N GLN A 14 2.48 -12.06 14.29
CA GLN A 14 2.22 -13.33 13.56
C GLN A 14 1.14 -13.22 12.45
N ASP A 15 0.95 -12.04 11.86
CA ASP A 15 -0.05 -11.80 10.82
C ASP A 15 0.47 -12.32 9.45
N VAL A 16 0.44 -13.63 9.23
CA VAL A 16 1.05 -14.29 8.05
C VAL A 16 0.59 -13.72 6.71
N LEU A 17 -0.68 -13.28 6.62
CA LEU A 17 -1.20 -12.65 5.41
C LEU A 17 -0.57 -11.27 5.15
N GLN A 18 -0.34 -10.47 6.20
CA GLN A 18 0.32 -9.17 6.11
C GLN A 18 1.80 -9.34 5.75
N ILE A 19 2.48 -10.31 6.36
CA ILE A 19 3.89 -10.62 6.07
C ILE A 19 4.08 -10.91 4.57
N ARG A 20 3.24 -11.77 3.98
CA ARG A 20 3.28 -12.08 2.54
C ARG A 20 3.05 -10.84 1.68
N ALA A 21 2.06 -10.03 2.06
CA ALA A 21 1.71 -8.83 1.32
C ALA A 21 2.87 -7.81 1.32
N TYR A 22 3.51 -7.60 2.46
CA TYR A 22 4.68 -6.71 2.55
C TYR A 22 5.91 -7.25 1.83
N ALA A 23 6.14 -8.57 1.85
CA ALA A 23 7.22 -9.17 1.07
C ALA A 23 7.02 -8.96 -0.43
N LEU A 24 5.79 -9.15 -0.94
CA LEU A 24 5.46 -8.84 -2.34
C LEU A 24 5.68 -7.36 -2.66
N MET A 25 5.29 -6.45 -1.77
CA MET A 25 5.56 -5.02 -1.95
C MET A 25 7.05 -4.68 -1.94
N ASN A 26 7.87 -5.34 -1.11
CA ASN A 26 9.31 -5.11 -1.10
C ASN A 26 9.97 -5.61 -2.39
N VAL A 27 9.55 -6.77 -2.90
CA VAL A 27 9.98 -7.27 -4.22
C VAL A 27 9.55 -6.29 -5.33
N GLY A 28 8.31 -5.82 -5.30
CA GLY A 28 7.82 -4.81 -6.24
C GLY A 28 8.62 -3.50 -6.15
N GLY A 29 8.95 -3.05 -4.94
CA GLY A 29 9.81 -1.89 -4.69
C GLY A 29 11.22 -2.05 -5.25
N TYR A 30 11.81 -3.24 -5.11
CA TYR A 30 13.10 -3.57 -5.72
C TYR A 30 13.07 -3.47 -7.25
N VAL A 31 12.07 -4.10 -7.90
CA VAL A 31 11.89 -4.03 -9.36
C VAL A 31 11.67 -2.58 -9.80
N TYR A 32 10.88 -1.82 -9.03
CA TYR A 32 10.64 -0.41 -9.28
C TYR A 32 11.93 0.43 -9.24
N THR A 33 12.79 0.23 -8.23
CA THR A 33 14.09 0.92 -8.16
C THR A 33 15.01 0.56 -9.35
N MET A 34 15.00 -0.70 -9.81
CA MET A 34 15.75 -1.11 -11.00
C MET A 34 15.29 -0.36 -12.25
N ILE A 35 13.98 -0.29 -12.50
CA ILE A 35 13.41 0.45 -13.64
C ILE A 35 13.81 1.93 -13.57
N GLN A 36 13.66 2.54 -12.40
CA GLN A 36 14.04 3.94 -12.18
C GLN A 36 15.52 4.19 -12.47
N MET A 37 16.42 3.30 -12.05
CA MET A 37 17.85 3.41 -12.37
C MET A 37 18.13 3.36 -13.87
N PHE A 38 17.49 2.45 -14.62
CA PHE A 38 17.67 2.37 -16.07
C PHE A 38 17.16 3.62 -16.79
N GLU A 39 16.02 4.16 -16.35
CA GLU A 39 15.45 5.39 -16.92
C GLU A 39 16.31 6.62 -16.71
N VAL A 40 17.04 6.72 -15.60
CA VAL A 40 17.98 7.84 -15.39
C VAL A 40 19.29 7.60 -16.15
N LYS A 41 19.77 6.36 -16.21
CA LYS A 41 21.08 6.02 -16.80
C LYS A 41 21.10 6.19 -18.32
N ILE A 42 20.05 5.74 -19.03
CA ILE A 42 20.03 5.76 -20.50
C ILE A 42 20.12 7.20 -21.07
N PRO A 43 19.31 8.18 -20.62
CA PRO A 43 19.38 9.56 -21.10
C PRO A 43 20.71 10.23 -20.75
N VAL A 44 21.28 9.95 -19.58
CA VAL A 44 22.57 10.51 -19.15
C VAL A 44 23.71 9.98 -20.01
N GLU A 45 23.73 8.68 -20.32
CA GLU A 45 24.72 8.11 -21.22
C GLU A 45 24.58 8.65 -22.65
N PHE A 46 23.36 8.86 -23.13
CA PHE A 46 23.10 9.48 -24.43
C PHE A 46 23.59 10.93 -24.47
N ALA A 47 23.26 11.74 -23.46
CA ALA A 47 23.70 13.12 -23.34
C ALA A 47 25.23 13.24 -23.25
N ARG A 48 25.89 12.34 -22.50
CA ARG A 48 27.35 12.29 -22.40
C ARG A 48 28.00 12.00 -23.76
N LYS A 49 27.42 11.07 -24.54
CA LYS A 49 27.90 10.73 -25.89
C LYS A 49 27.67 11.87 -26.89
N ALA A 50 26.56 12.58 -26.78
CA ALA A 50 26.19 13.67 -27.69
C ALA A 50 26.92 15.00 -27.39
N CYS A 51 27.18 15.32 -26.12
CA CYS A 51 27.65 16.66 -25.71
C CYS A 51 29.12 16.73 -25.28
N LEU A 52 29.92 15.65 -25.42
CA LEU A 52 31.36 15.59 -25.08
C LEU A 52 31.73 16.23 -23.72
N THR A 53 30.80 16.23 -22.77
CA THR A 53 30.97 16.86 -21.46
C THR A 53 30.99 15.79 -20.39
N GLN A 54 31.90 15.92 -19.43
CA GLN A 54 31.91 15.13 -18.21
C GLN A 54 30.73 15.58 -17.34
N ILE A 55 29.56 15.00 -17.60
CA ILE A 55 28.47 15.02 -16.62
C ILE A 55 28.96 14.16 -15.46
N ASP A 56 29.28 14.79 -14.32
CA ASP A 56 29.78 14.12 -13.12
C ASP A 56 28.67 13.21 -12.57
N SER A 57 28.75 11.92 -12.91
CA SER A 57 27.68 10.96 -12.68
C SER A 57 27.73 10.41 -11.25
N LYS A 58 27.55 11.28 -10.25
CA LYS A 58 27.30 10.87 -8.85
C LYS A 58 25.93 10.21 -8.66
N ILE A 59 25.19 10.00 -9.75
CA ILE A 59 23.92 9.28 -9.79
C ILE A 59 24.08 7.88 -9.17
N LEU A 60 25.16 7.17 -9.51
CA LEU A 60 25.43 5.86 -8.91
C LEU A 60 25.71 5.98 -7.40
N GLU A 61 26.41 7.03 -6.97
CA GLU A 61 26.76 7.23 -5.55
C GLU A 61 25.51 7.55 -4.69
N ASN A 62 24.53 8.25 -5.26
CA ASN A 62 23.27 8.59 -4.58
C ASN A 62 22.21 7.46 -4.62
N ASP A 63 22.10 6.74 -5.74
CA ASP A 63 21.04 5.74 -5.92
C ASP A 63 21.46 4.33 -5.43
N LEU A 64 22.76 4.02 -5.42
CA LEU A 64 23.29 2.72 -4.99
C LEU A 64 23.01 2.40 -3.51
N PRO A 65 23.17 3.33 -2.53
CA PRO A 65 22.83 3.05 -1.14
C PRO A 65 21.34 2.71 -0.95
N GLN A 66 20.47 3.42 -1.68
CA GLN A 66 19.03 3.17 -1.66
C GLN A 66 18.71 1.80 -2.25
N PHE A 67 19.34 1.43 -3.36
CA PHE A 67 19.19 0.11 -3.98
C PHE A 67 19.68 -1.04 -3.10
N ILE A 68 20.87 -0.92 -2.49
CA ILE A 68 21.41 -1.93 -1.56
C ILE A 68 20.46 -2.11 -0.38
N SER A 69 19.99 -1.00 0.21
CA SER A 69 18.99 -1.00 1.29
C SER A 69 17.72 -1.78 0.90
N TYR A 70 17.07 -1.44 -0.21
CA TYR A 70 15.86 -2.14 -0.67
C TYR A 70 16.10 -3.62 -0.96
N THR A 71 17.25 -3.96 -1.54
CA THR A 71 17.63 -5.35 -1.86
C THR A 71 17.77 -6.18 -0.59
N CYS A 72 18.52 -5.69 0.40
CA CYS A 72 18.68 -6.37 1.69
C CYS A 72 17.34 -6.54 2.41
N PHE A 73 16.47 -5.51 2.38
CA PHE A 73 15.16 -5.61 3.02
C PHE A 73 14.19 -6.54 2.28
N ALA A 74 14.20 -6.55 0.94
CA ALA A 74 13.42 -7.51 0.16
C ALA A 74 13.87 -8.94 0.47
N MET A 75 15.18 -9.22 0.45
CA MET A 75 15.71 -10.55 0.79
C MET A 75 15.34 -10.96 2.22
N LEU A 76 15.51 -10.08 3.21
CA LEU A 76 15.20 -10.38 4.61
C LEU A 76 13.70 -10.65 4.82
N THR A 77 12.83 -9.80 4.28
CA THR A 77 11.38 -9.96 4.44
C THR A 77 10.84 -11.15 3.66
N SER A 78 11.38 -11.45 2.46
CA SER A 78 11.06 -12.66 1.71
C SER A 78 11.53 -13.92 2.44
N TYR A 79 12.74 -13.93 2.99
CA TYR A 79 13.27 -15.05 3.78
C TYR A 79 12.41 -15.32 5.03
N LEU A 80 12.07 -14.27 5.78
CA LEU A 80 11.21 -14.38 6.95
C LEU A 80 9.81 -14.86 6.57
N SER A 81 9.25 -14.38 5.45
CA SER A 81 7.98 -14.87 4.92
C SER A 81 8.03 -16.37 4.62
N PHE A 82 9.09 -16.81 3.95
CA PHE A 82 9.27 -18.21 3.56
C PHE A 82 9.47 -19.13 4.77
N LYS A 83 10.12 -18.64 5.83
CA LYS A 83 10.34 -19.41 7.07
C LYS A 83 9.10 -19.47 7.96
N ILE A 84 8.33 -18.39 8.06
CA ILE A 84 7.13 -18.32 8.92
C ILE A 84 5.94 -19.05 8.29
N TYR A 85 5.85 -19.07 6.95
CA TYR A 85 4.70 -19.65 6.24
C TYR A 85 4.44 -21.15 6.54
N PRO A 86 5.45 -22.04 6.54
CA PRO A 86 5.25 -23.44 6.91
C PRO A 86 4.86 -23.63 8.38
N SER A 87 5.36 -22.76 9.26
CA SER A 87 5.18 -22.88 10.71
C SER A 87 3.83 -22.35 11.21
N PHE A 88 3.22 -21.38 10.52
CA PHE A 88 2.02 -20.66 10.97
C PHE A 88 0.99 -20.47 9.86
N GLY A 89 0.80 -21.48 8.99
CA GLY A 89 -0.04 -21.40 7.79
C GLY A 89 -1.35 -20.60 7.97
N ILE A 90 -1.80 -19.92 6.90
CA ILE A 90 -2.92 -18.96 6.94
C ILE A 90 -4.17 -19.54 7.62
N GLU A 91 -4.45 -20.84 7.43
CA GLU A 91 -5.56 -21.53 8.09
C GLU A 91 -5.34 -21.73 9.59
N TYR A 92 -4.12 -22.00 10.04
CA TYR A 92 -3.79 -22.15 11.46
C TYR A 92 -3.99 -20.82 12.21
N TYR A 93 -3.51 -19.70 11.66
CA TYR A 93 -3.72 -18.37 12.26
C TYR A 93 -5.20 -18.06 12.45
N PHE A 94 -6.03 -18.30 11.43
CA PHE A 94 -7.46 -18.01 11.52
C PHE A 94 -8.23 -19.03 12.38
N ARG A 95 -7.83 -20.30 12.37
CA ARG A 95 -8.40 -21.32 13.27
C ARG A 95 -8.06 -21.06 14.73
N LYS A 96 -6.87 -20.54 15.04
CA LYS A 96 -6.55 -20.10 16.42
C LYS A 96 -7.50 -18.99 16.87
N LYS A 97 -7.83 -18.06 15.96
CA LYS A 97 -8.59 -16.84 16.28
C LYS A 97 -10.11 -17.02 16.32
N ILE A 98 -10.67 -18.04 15.68
CA ILE A 98 -12.14 -18.23 15.60
C ILE A 98 -12.56 -19.68 15.92
N GLY A 99 -11.61 -20.57 16.23
CA GLY A 99 -11.89 -22.00 16.32
C GLY A 99 -12.07 -22.67 14.94
N GLN A 100 -12.73 -23.83 14.90
CA GLN A 100 -12.97 -24.59 13.67
C GLN A 100 -14.22 -24.14 12.88
N ASP A 101 -14.78 -22.95 13.16
CA ASP A 101 -15.98 -22.48 12.48
C ASP A 101 -15.73 -22.14 11.01
N GLU A 102 -16.06 -23.08 10.13
CA GLU A 102 -15.87 -22.99 8.67
C GLU A 102 -16.65 -21.83 8.04
N ILE A 103 -17.73 -21.36 8.68
CA ILE A 103 -18.58 -20.26 8.20
C ILE A 103 -17.93 -18.89 8.47
N LEU A 104 -17.24 -18.72 9.60
CA LEU A 104 -16.63 -17.46 10.03
C LEU A 104 -15.27 -17.20 9.38
N LEU A 105 -14.54 -18.27 9.06
CA LEU A 105 -13.24 -18.23 8.39
C LEU A 105 -13.23 -17.38 7.10
N PRO A 106 -14.12 -17.57 6.11
CA PRO A 106 -14.13 -16.77 4.89
C PRO A 106 -14.49 -15.30 5.14
N LEU A 107 -15.32 -15.00 6.15
CA LEU A 107 -15.70 -13.64 6.54
C LEU A 107 -14.49 -12.88 7.08
N LEU A 108 -13.77 -13.50 8.02
CA LEU A 108 -12.58 -12.89 8.62
C LEU A 108 -11.46 -12.69 7.60
N LYS A 109 -11.27 -13.66 6.70
CA LYS A 109 -10.28 -13.56 5.61
C LYS A 109 -10.57 -12.35 4.72
N ARG A 110 -11.83 -12.13 4.30
CA ARG A 110 -12.20 -10.96 3.47
C ARG A 110 -11.97 -9.64 4.20
N ARG A 111 -12.35 -9.54 5.47
CA ARG A 111 -12.09 -8.34 6.30
C ARG A 111 -10.60 -8.06 6.44
N HIS A 112 -9.78 -9.09 6.63
CA HIS A 112 -8.33 -8.92 6.76
C HIS A 112 -7.68 -8.52 5.42
N ILE A 113 -8.13 -9.09 4.30
CA ILE A 113 -7.69 -8.68 2.95
C ILE A 113 -7.99 -7.20 2.72
N LEU A 114 -9.20 -6.75 3.05
CA LEU A 114 -9.57 -5.34 2.93
C LEU A 114 -8.67 -4.43 3.79
N LYS A 115 -8.41 -4.80 5.05
CA LYS A 115 -7.47 -4.06 5.92
C LYS A 115 -6.08 -3.91 5.28
N ILE A 116 -5.57 -4.96 4.64
CA ILE A 116 -4.27 -4.91 3.94
C ILE A 116 -4.33 -3.97 2.73
N LEU A 117 -5.34 -4.11 1.88
CA LEU A 117 -5.50 -3.28 0.68
C LEU A 117 -5.67 -1.79 1.01
N LEU A 118 -6.37 -1.48 2.10
CA LEU A 118 -6.51 -0.11 2.61
C LEU A 118 -5.18 0.46 3.13
N LYS A 119 -4.38 -0.33 3.86
CA LYS A 119 -3.01 0.08 4.27
C LYS A 119 -2.14 0.39 3.05
N PHE A 120 -2.24 -0.43 2.00
CA PHE A 120 -1.51 -0.20 0.75
C PHE A 120 -1.98 1.05 0.04
N THR A 121 -3.30 1.23 -0.08
CA THR A 121 -3.87 2.47 -0.65
C THR A 121 -3.35 3.69 0.09
N ALA A 122 -3.40 3.69 1.43
CA ALA A 122 -2.88 4.80 2.24
C ALA A 122 -1.39 5.04 1.98
N PHE A 123 -0.57 4.00 1.96
CA PHE A 123 0.86 4.10 1.63
C PHE A 123 1.09 4.75 0.26
N PHE A 124 0.44 4.24 -0.79
CA PHE A 124 0.60 4.75 -2.15
C PHE A 124 0.13 6.21 -2.26
N SER A 125 -0.98 6.55 -1.60
CA SER A 125 -1.54 7.91 -1.51
C SER A 125 -0.57 8.86 -0.81
N THR A 126 0.06 8.45 0.30
CA THR A 126 1.04 9.28 1.02
C THR A 126 2.27 9.58 0.17
N VAL A 127 2.84 8.58 -0.49
CA VAL A 127 4.01 8.76 -1.36
C VAL A 127 3.69 9.70 -2.52
N HIS A 128 2.53 9.55 -3.16
CA HIS A 128 2.06 10.51 -4.17
C HIS A 128 1.92 11.92 -3.60
N SER A 129 1.37 12.07 -2.40
CA SER A 129 1.19 13.38 -1.77
C SER A 129 2.51 14.13 -1.61
N ILE A 130 3.58 13.43 -1.21
CA ILE A 130 4.92 14.02 -1.07
C ILE A 130 5.42 14.55 -2.43
N LEU A 131 5.25 13.77 -3.51
CA LEU A 131 5.62 14.19 -4.87
C LEU A 131 4.80 15.40 -5.35
N PHE A 132 3.49 15.42 -5.06
CA PHE A 132 2.61 16.53 -5.41
C PHE A 132 2.92 17.81 -4.61
N ILE A 133 3.33 17.70 -3.34
CA ILE A 133 3.81 18.85 -2.55
C ILE A 133 5.09 19.43 -3.19
N TYR A 134 6.07 18.58 -3.50
CA TYR A 134 7.33 19.01 -4.13
C TYR A 134 7.09 19.71 -5.48
N THR A 135 6.27 19.12 -6.34
CA THR A 135 5.93 19.73 -7.65
C THR A 135 5.15 21.04 -7.50
N SER A 136 4.26 21.14 -6.51
CA SER A 136 3.53 22.38 -6.22
C SER A 136 4.47 23.52 -5.83
N LEU A 137 5.47 23.26 -4.97
CA LEU A 137 6.49 24.26 -4.62
C LEU A 137 7.25 24.75 -5.86
N LYS A 138 7.62 23.84 -6.77
CA LYS A 138 8.27 24.19 -8.03
C LYS A 138 7.37 25.05 -8.94
N PHE A 139 6.07 24.74 -9.03
CA PHE A 139 5.14 25.51 -9.85
C PHE A 139 4.80 26.88 -9.26
N ILE A 140 4.79 27.03 -7.94
CA ILE A 140 4.68 28.32 -7.26
C ILE A 140 5.87 29.22 -7.64
N MET A 141 7.09 28.68 -7.60
CA MET A 141 8.30 29.42 -8.01
C MET A 141 8.25 29.85 -9.48
N ASN A 142 7.67 29.01 -10.34
CA ASN A 142 7.48 29.29 -11.77
C ASN A 142 6.21 30.12 -12.08
N LYS A 143 5.47 30.59 -11.05
CA LYS A 143 4.23 31.37 -11.17
C LYS A 143 3.13 30.70 -12.01
N ASN A 144 3.12 29.37 -12.10
CA ASN A 144 2.08 28.64 -12.83
C ASN A 144 0.95 28.20 -11.89
N TYR A 145 0.07 29.14 -11.56
CA TYR A 145 -0.99 28.95 -10.56
C TYR A 145 -2.05 27.90 -10.95
N LEU A 146 -2.26 27.66 -12.25
CA LEU A 146 -3.21 26.64 -12.71
C LEU A 146 -2.76 25.23 -12.31
N LEU A 147 -1.48 24.91 -12.52
CA LEU A 147 -0.91 23.62 -12.12
C LEU A 147 -0.85 23.46 -10.60
N VAL A 148 -0.60 24.56 -9.87
CA VAL A 148 -0.68 24.57 -8.40
C VAL A 148 -2.09 24.22 -7.94
N PHE A 149 -3.13 24.84 -8.54
CA PHE A 149 -4.51 24.53 -8.21
C PHE A 149 -4.86 23.06 -8.48
N VAL A 150 -4.48 22.53 -9.65
CA VAL A 150 -4.68 21.11 -9.98
C VAL A 150 -4.01 20.21 -8.93
N ASN A 151 -2.77 20.50 -8.55
CA ASN A 151 -2.05 19.75 -7.53
C ASN A 151 -2.69 19.85 -6.14
N LEU A 152 -3.29 21.00 -5.77
CA LEU A 152 -4.02 21.15 -4.51
C LEU A 152 -5.27 20.28 -4.48
N VAL A 153 -5.99 20.19 -5.59
CA VAL A 153 -7.10 19.22 -5.73
C VAL A 153 -6.56 17.79 -5.53
N TYR A 154 -5.37 17.48 -6.05
CA TYR A 154 -4.73 16.17 -5.86
C TYR A 154 -4.48 15.86 -4.39
N LEU A 155 -3.89 16.82 -3.68
CA LEU A 155 -3.61 16.68 -2.25
C LEU A 155 -4.89 16.55 -1.43
N PHE A 156 -5.95 17.28 -1.80
CA PHE A 156 -7.25 17.16 -1.15
C PHE A 156 -7.86 15.75 -1.30
N VAL A 157 -7.88 15.20 -2.52
CA VAL A 157 -8.40 13.84 -2.77
C VAL A 157 -7.54 12.78 -2.07
N SER A 158 -6.23 12.97 -2.02
CA SER A 158 -5.34 12.08 -1.28
C SER A 158 -5.61 12.11 0.23
N ALA A 159 -5.77 13.29 0.82
CA ALA A 159 -6.16 13.43 2.23
C ALA A 159 -7.53 12.79 2.51
N LEU A 160 -8.48 12.95 1.58
CA LEU A 160 -9.77 12.27 1.64
C LEU A 160 -9.61 10.75 1.63
N SER A 161 -8.73 10.20 0.77
CA SER A 161 -8.48 8.74 0.70
C SER A 161 -7.97 8.18 2.04
N ILE A 162 -7.06 8.91 2.71
CA ILE A 162 -6.52 8.53 4.02
C ILE A 162 -7.62 8.59 5.08
N LYS A 163 -8.43 9.65 5.09
CA LYS A 163 -9.56 9.79 6.02
C LYS A 163 -10.59 8.68 5.81
N LEU A 164 -10.95 8.37 4.57
CA LEU A 164 -11.87 7.29 4.23
C LEU A 164 -11.32 5.93 4.65
N THR A 165 -10.03 5.71 4.48
CA THR A 165 -9.34 4.50 4.97
C THR A 165 -9.55 4.34 6.48
N HIS A 166 -9.36 5.41 7.26
CA HIS A 166 -9.60 5.39 8.70
C HIS A 166 -11.06 5.08 9.05
N ILE A 167 -12.03 5.69 8.35
CA ILE A 167 -13.46 5.40 8.53
C ILE A 167 -13.76 3.93 8.25
N ALA A 168 -13.20 3.35 7.19
CA ALA A 168 -13.39 1.93 6.88
C ALA A 168 -12.80 1.02 7.97
N PHE A 169 -11.68 1.38 8.60
CA PHE A 169 -11.15 0.65 9.75
C PHE A 169 -12.12 0.62 10.92
N ILE A 170 -12.61 1.79 11.33
CA ILE A 170 -13.60 1.90 12.40
C ILE A 170 -14.87 1.12 12.05
N SER A 171 -15.32 1.25 10.80
CA SER A 171 -16.55 0.62 10.35
C SER A 171 -16.48 -0.89 10.34
N MET A 172 -15.35 -1.46 9.92
CA MET A 172 -15.10 -2.89 10.02
C MET A 172 -15.09 -3.36 11.48
N ASP A 173 -14.53 -2.57 12.39
CA ASP A 173 -14.40 -2.94 13.81
C ASP A 173 -15.74 -2.87 14.56
N ASN A 174 -16.59 -1.91 14.21
CA ASN A 174 -17.91 -1.76 14.81
C ASN A 174 -19.04 -2.50 14.06
N GLU A 175 -18.77 -2.99 12.84
CA GLU A 175 -19.74 -3.54 11.86
C GLU A 175 -20.86 -2.54 11.49
N THR A 176 -20.50 -1.27 11.32
CA THR A 176 -21.44 -0.18 11.02
C THR A 176 -21.73 -0.09 9.52
N VAL A 177 -22.87 -0.62 9.08
CA VAL A 177 -23.28 -0.60 7.66
C VAL A 177 -23.30 0.83 7.09
N HIS A 178 -23.73 1.82 7.87
CA HIS A 178 -23.85 3.21 7.41
C HIS A 178 -22.48 3.84 7.08
N GLU A 179 -21.47 3.64 7.93
CA GLU A 179 -20.12 4.16 7.71
C GLU A 179 -19.45 3.47 6.52
N MET A 180 -19.68 2.17 6.35
CA MET A 180 -19.16 1.42 5.20
C MET A 180 -19.80 1.86 3.89
N LEU A 181 -21.10 2.19 3.91
CA LEU A 181 -21.80 2.71 2.74
C LEU A 181 -21.32 4.13 2.39
N TYR A 182 -21.09 4.98 3.40
CA TYR A 182 -20.47 6.28 3.22
C TYR A 182 -19.07 6.16 2.60
N PHE A 183 -18.26 5.22 3.11
CA PHE A 183 -16.96 4.88 2.53
C PHE A 183 -17.08 4.49 1.05
N ILE A 184 -17.91 3.50 0.71
CA ILE A 184 -18.09 2.99 -0.65
C ILE A 184 -18.48 4.12 -1.60
N ASN A 185 -19.45 4.95 -1.23
CA ASN A 185 -19.95 6.03 -2.08
C ASN A 185 -18.87 7.08 -2.36
N LEU A 186 -18.14 7.52 -1.34
CA LEU A 186 -17.08 8.52 -1.52
C LEU A 186 -15.84 7.94 -2.19
N TRP A 187 -15.61 6.64 -2.06
CA TRP A 187 -14.49 5.97 -2.72
C TRP A 187 -14.61 5.98 -4.25
N ILE A 188 -15.82 6.08 -4.80
CA ILE A 188 -16.05 6.27 -6.25
C ILE A 188 -15.34 7.53 -6.75
N ILE A 189 -15.35 8.62 -5.95
CA ILE A 189 -14.65 9.86 -6.29
C ILE A 189 -13.14 9.62 -6.33
N VAL A 190 -12.60 8.87 -5.35
CA VAL A 190 -11.18 8.49 -5.30
C VAL A 190 -10.80 7.65 -6.52
N LEU A 191 -11.65 6.70 -6.93
CA LEU A 191 -11.41 5.88 -8.12
C LEU A 191 -11.38 6.69 -9.41
N PHE A 192 -12.38 7.56 -9.62
CA PHE A 192 -12.43 8.43 -10.79
C PHE A 192 -11.16 9.28 -10.90
N TYR A 193 -10.68 9.75 -9.76
CA TYR A 193 -9.46 10.53 -9.69
C TYR A 193 -8.19 9.71 -9.97
N ASN A 194 -8.13 8.48 -9.48
CA ASN A 194 -7.03 7.55 -9.79
C ASN A 194 -7.00 7.15 -11.27
N ILE A 195 -8.15 7.05 -11.94
CA ILE A 195 -8.22 6.86 -13.40
C ILE A 195 -7.62 8.07 -14.12
N SER A 196 -7.92 9.28 -13.65
CA SER A 196 -7.37 10.51 -14.22
C SER A 196 -5.84 10.55 -14.08
N LEU A 197 -5.29 10.09 -12.94
CA LEU A 197 -3.84 9.90 -12.75
C LEU A 197 -3.24 8.89 -13.72
N CYS A 198 -3.92 7.78 -13.96
CA CYS A 198 -3.45 6.78 -14.92
C CYS A 198 -3.41 7.38 -16.33
N ALA A 199 -4.45 8.10 -16.75
CA ALA A 199 -4.48 8.77 -18.06
C ALA A 199 -3.36 9.79 -18.20
N ILE A 200 -3.14 10.63 -17.18
CA ILE A 200 -2.02 11.58 -17.16
C ILE A 200 -0.67 10.85 -17.21
N GLY A 201 -0.51 9.78 -16.42
CA GLY A 201 0.70 8.95 -16.42
C GLY A 201 1.03 8.37 -17.79
N VAL A 202 0.02 7.91 -18.54
CA VAL A 202 0.18 7.43 -19.92
C VAL A 202 0.61 8.56 -20.86
N MET A 203 0.03 9.76 -20.74
CA MET A 203 0.46 10.91 -21.54
C MET A 203 1.93 11.28 -21.28
N TYR A 204 2.37 11.23 -20.01
CA TYR A 204 3.78 11.46 -19.66
C TYR A 204 4.73 10.39 -20.24
N ILE A 205 4.30 9.14 -20.39
CA ILE A 205 5.08 8.13 -21.14
C ILE A 205 5.25 8.58 -22.58
N LEU A 206 4.15 8.91 -23.25
CA LEU A 206 4.15 9.23 -24.67
C LEU A 206 5.01 10.44 -25.00
N GLU A 207 5.01 11.45 -24.13
CA GLU A 207 5.75 12.70 -24.36
C GLU A 207 7.19 12.68 -23.84
N ASN A 208 7.44 12.07 -22.68
CA ASN A 208 8.72 12.21 -21.98
C ASN A 208 9.45 10.88 -21.73
N GLY A 209 8.80 9.74 -21.96
CA GLY A 209 9.40 8.41 -21.72
C GLY A 209 9.54 8.04 -20.24
N TRP A 210 8.71 8.58 -19.35
CA TRP A 210 8.78 8.33 -17.91
C TRP A 210 7.90 7.13 -17.53
N TYR A 211 8.39 5.90 -17.76
CA TYR A 211 7.62 4.67 -17.52
C TYR A 211 7.46 4.36 -16.03
N PHE A 212 8.39 4.79 -15.17
CA PHE A 212 8.30 4.55 -13.72
C PHE A 212 7.00 5.09 -13.12
N SER A 213 6.61 6.31 -13.50
CA SER A 213 5.48 7.02 -12.90
C SER A 213 4.16 6.33 -13.26
N CYS A 214 4.06 5.85 -14.49
CA CYS A 214 2.87 5.13 -14.96
C CYS A 214 2.72 3.74 -14.32
N LEU A 215 3.81 2.98 -14.16
CA LEU A 215 3.74 1.69 -13.48
C LEU A 215 3.25 1.85 -12.04
N TYR A 216 3.73 2.90 -11.37
CA TYR A 216 3.28 3.22 -10.03
C TYR A 216 1.77 3.58 -9.99
N THR A 217 1.31 4.49 -10.86
CA THR A 217 -0.11 4.91 -10.86
C THR A 217 -1.04 3.74 -11.20
N PHE A 218 -0.61 2.83 -12.08
CA PHE A 218 -1.36 1.62 -12.41
C PHE A 218 -1.50 0.66 -11.23
N VAL A 219 -0.41 0.41 -10.49
CA VAL A 219 -0.45 -0.41 -9.27
C VAL A 219 -1.34 0.25 -8.21
N TYR A 220 -1.21 1.56 -8.03
CA TYR A 220 -2.04 2.30 -7.09
C TYR A 220 -3.53 2.21 -7.42
N PHE A 221 -3.89 2.42 -8.69
CA PHE A 221 -5.27 2.24 -9.16
C PHE A 221 -5.77 0.82 -8.92
N SER A 222 -4.98 -0.19 -9.25
CA SER A 222 -5.34 -1.61 -9.08
C SER A 222 -5.64 -1.94 -7.61
N VAL A 223 -4.80 -1.47 -6.68
CA VAL A 223 -5.01 -1.65 -5.23
C VAL A 223 -6.24 -0.89 -4.74
N SER A 224 -6.45 0.34 -5.22
CA SER A 224 -7.61 1.16 -4.86
C SER A 224 -8.92 0.52 -5.36
N PHE A 225 -8.94 -0.03 -6.58
CA PHE A 225 -10.07 -0.75 -7.15
C PHE A 225 -10.33 -2.07 -6.43
N ALA A 226 -9.29 -2.85 -6.12
CA ALA A 226 -9.42 -4.06 -5.33
C ALA A 226 -9.99 -3.76 -3.92
N SER A 227 -9.58 -2.65 -3.30
CA SER A 227 -10.13 -2.20 -2.01
C SER A 227 -11.62 -1.93 -2.11
N PHE A 228 -12.06 -1.26 -3.18
CA PHE A 228 -13.47 -0.97 -3.43
C PHE A 228 -14.30 -2.26 -3.60
N MET A 229 -13.83 -3.19 -4.42
CA MET A 229 -14.52 -4.47 -4.64
C MET A 229 -14.61 -5.27 -3.33
N CYS A 230 -13.51 -5.36 -2.57
CA CYS A 230 -13.50 -6.04 -1.27
C CYS A 230 -14.42 -5.35 -0.25
N ALA A 231 -14.48 -4.03 -0.24
CA ALA A 231 -15.37 -3.26 0.63
C ALA A 231 -16.84 -3.60 0.39
N TRP A 232 -17.24 -3.73 -0.87
CA TRP A 232 -18.60 -4.15 -1.21
C TRP A 232 -18.94 -5.53 -0.65
N HIS A 233 -18.02 -6.49 -0.77
CA HIS A 233 -18.22 -7.83 -0.22
C HIS A 233 -18.27 -7.84 1.31
N VAL A 234 -17.35 -7.11 1.97
CA VAL A 234 -17.29 -7.02 3.44
C VAL A 234 -18.55 -6.37 4.02
N LYS A 235 -19.12 -5.36 3.35
CA LYS A 235 -20.42 -4.77 3.76
C LYS A 235 -21.53 -5.82 3.82
N ASN A 236 -21.59 -6.71 2.83
CA ASN A 236 -22.60 -7.78 2.78
C ASN A 236 -22.37 -8.89 3.82
N ASP A 237 -21.24 -8.84 4.54
CA ASP A 237 -20.87 -9.78 5.58
C ASP A 237 -21.15 -9.26 7.00
N PHE A 238 -21.52 -7.99 7.15
CA PHE A 238 -21.84 -7.40 8.47
C PHE A 238 -23.08 -8.07 9.09
N GLY A 239 -23.04 -8.30 10.40
CA GLY A 239 -24.12 -8.93 11.15
C GLY A 239 -24.17 -10.46 11.05
N LYS A 240 -23.14 -11.10 10.48
CA LYS A 240 -23.05 -12.58 10.37
C LYS A 240 -22.34 -13.26 11.53
N GLY A 241 -22.23 -12.61 12.69
CA GLY A 241 -21.65 -13.19 13.92
C GLY A 241 -20.14 -13.00 14.10
N LEU A 242 -19.47 -12.25 13.20
CA LEU A 242 -18.02 -12.11 13.22
C LEU A 242 -17.52 -11.22 14.37
N LYS A 243 -18.31 -10.22 14.78
CA LYS A 243 -18.02 -9.35 15.91
C LYS A 243 -18.02 -10.11 17.23
N GLU A 244 -19.01 -10.98 17.43
CA GLU A 244 -19.19 -11.78 18.64
C GLU A 244 -18.06 -12.80 18.80
N ALA A 245 -17.71 -13.50 17.71
CA ALA A 245 -16.61 -14.47 17.70
C ALA A 245 -15.25 -13.83 18.02
N ASN A 246 -15.00 -12.61 17.53
CA ASN A 246 -13.75 -11.89 17.74
C ASN A 246 -13.62 -11.33 19.17
N ILE A 247 -14.73 -11.11 19.89
CA ILE A 247 -14.73 -10.76 21.32
C ILE A 247 -14.39 -12.00 22.16
N GLN A 248 -14.97 -13.15 21.83
CA GLN A 248 -14.69 -14.41 22.54
C GLN A 248 -13.22 -14.83 22.41
N SER A 249 -12.60 -14.65 21.24
CA SER A 249 -11.18 -14.98 21.06
C SER A 249 -10.23 -14.09 21.87
N ILE A 250 -10.58 -12.81 22.08
CA ILE A 250 -9.77 -11.89 22.89
C ILE A 250 -9.80 -12.32 24.36
N VAL A 251 -10.96 -12.73 24.86
CA VAL A 251 -11.12 -13.23 26.23
C VAL A 251 -10.29 -14.50 26.46
N ILE A 252 -10.24 -15.41 25.47
CA ILE A 252 -9.48 -16.66 25.57
C ILE A 252 -7.96 -16.41 25.55
N ASP A 253 -7.45 -15.50 24.70
CA ASP A 253 -6.01 -15.15 24.67
C ASP A 253 -5.56 -14.46 25.98
N ASP A 254 -6.44 -13.68 26.65
CA ASP A 254 -6.14 -13.06 27.96
C ASP A 254 -6.04 -14.10 29.09
N ASP A 255 -6.87 -15.14 29.06
CA ASP A 255 -6.85 -16.24 30.05
C ASP A 255 -5.61 -17.15 29.87
N GLU A 256 -5.22 -17.46 28.63
CA GLU A 256 -3.97 -18.22 28.36
C GLU A 256 -2.72 -17.42 28.76
N GLY A 257 -2.76 -16.09 28.61
CA GLY A 257 -1.69 -15.19 29.05
C GLY A 257 -1.45 -15.25 30.56
N GLN A 258 -2.51 -15.33 31.37
CA GLN A 258 -2.41 -15.38 32.83
C GLN A 258 -1.94 -16.73 33.38
N GLN A 259 -2.30 -17.85 32.74
CA GLN A 259 -1.84 -19.18 33.15
C GLN A 259 -0.34 -19.43 32.91
N SER A 260 0.29 -18.69 31.99
CA SER A 260 1.74 -18.79 31.73
C SER A 260 2.62 -18.03 32.73
N SER A 261 2.02 -17.23 33.62
CA SER A 261 2.69 -16.40 34.63
C SER A 261 2.52 -16.89 36.08
N SER A 262 2.05 -18.12 36.27
CA SER A 262 1.87 -18.76 37.59
C SER A 262 2.93 -19.82 37.88
#